data_AF-A0A969DRW9-F1
#
_entry.id   AF-A0A969DRW9-F1
#
_cell.length_a   1.000
_cell.length_b   1.000
_cell.length_c   1.000
_cell.angle_alpha   90.00
_cell.angle_beta   90.00
_cell.angle_gamma   90.00
#
_symmetry.space_group_name_H-M   'P 1'
#
loop_
_entity.id
_entity.type
_entity.pdbx_description
1 polymer ?
#
loop_
_entity_poly.entity_id
_entity_poly.type
_entity_poly.pdbx_seq_one_letter_code
_entity_poly.pdbx_strand_id
1 'polypeptide(L)'
;MKGYLLIAFLIIPVCIWGQSYQKRLALVIGNSTYLNGGSLPNPVNDATAIATALQSVGFEVMKYQNVDQKEMKMAINSFGQKLSGYEVGVFYYAGHGMQHKGMNYMIPIEADLQTEAQIEFDCVAADRVLAYMDAAQVKVNVIIMDACRNNPFERSWNRSATGNGLAMMNAPTGSLIAYATAPGRVASDGQGSNGLYTSALLKYINDPQT
;
A
#
# COMPACT_ATOMS: atom_id res chain seq x y z
N MET A 1 -49.56 -63.31 -3.93
CA MET A 1 -49.07 -62.16 -4.71
C MET A 1 -48.23 -61.29 -3.78
N LYS A 2 -46.90 -61.29 -3.92
CA LYS A 2 -46.00 -60.40 -3.17
C LYS A 2 -45.41 -59.40 -4.18
N GLY A 3 -45.83 -58.15 -4.08
CA GLY A 3 -45.31 -57.05 -4.91
C GLY A 3 -44.08 -56.44 -4.25
N TYR A 4 -42.96 -56.40 -4.97
CA TYR A 4 -41.77 -55.67 -4.55
C TYR A 4 -41.83 -54.25 -5.13
N LEU A 5 -41.81 -53.26 -4.24
CA LEU A 5 -41.73 -51.84 -4.57
C LEU A 5 -40.25 -51.48 -4.79
N LEU A 6 -39.86 -51.23 -6.04
CA LEU A 6 -38.53 -50.71 -6.39
C LEU A 6 -38.51 -49.20 -6.16
N ILE A 7 -37.77 -48.75 -5.14
CA ILE A 7 -37.48 -47.33 -4.92
C ILE A 7 -36.22 -46.99 -5.71
N ALA A 8 -36.37 -46.22 -6.78
CA ALA A 8 -35.25 -45.67 -7.53
C ALA A 8 -34.73 -44.41 -6.81
N PHE A 9 -33.52 -44.49 -6.23
CA PHE A 9 -32.83 -43.32 -5.70
C PHE A 9 -32.27 -42.49 -6.86
N LEU A 10 -32.86 -41.32 -7.09
CA LEU A 10 -32.34 -40.31 -8.01
C LEU A 10 -31.11 -39.65 -7.34
N ILE A 11 -29.90 -40.01 -7.76
CA ILE A 11 -28.68 -39.31 -7.35
C ILE A 11 -28.64 -37.99 -8.09
N ILE A 12 -29.02 -36.90 -7.42
CA ILE A 12 -28.81 -35.54 -7.93
C ILE A 12 -27.31 -35.25 -7.81
N PRO A 13 -26.59 -34.98 -8.92
CA PRO A 13 -25.20 -34.57 -8.83
C PRO A 13 -25.17 -33.18 -8.19
N VAL A 14 -24.69 -33.13 -6.95
CA VAL A 14 -24.35 -31.86 -6.30
C VAL A 14 -23.15 -31.31 -7.05
N CYS A 15 -23.39 -30.39 -7.99
CA CYS A 15 -22.33 -29.56 -8.55
C CYS A 15 -21.74 -28.73 -7.42
N ILE A 16 -20.60 -29.17 -6.89
CA ILE A 16 -19.77 -28.36 -6.00
C ILE A 16 -19.18 -27.27 -6.88
N TRP A 17 -19.86 -26.13 -6.97
CA TRP A 17 -19.29 -24.92 -7.54
C TRP A 17 -18.15 -24.50 -6.62
N GLY A 18 -16.93 -24.89 -6.97
CA GLY A 18 -15.73 -24.39 -6.32
C GLY A 18 -15.68 -22.88 -6.54
N GLN A 19 -16.00 -22.10 -5.50
CA GLN A 19 -15.84 -20.67 -5.55
C GLN A 19 -14.34 -20.39 -5.72
N SER A 20 -13.95 -19.95 -6.92
CA SER A 20 -12.59 -19.49 -7.17
C SER A 20 -12.34 -18.30 -6.25
N TYR A 21 -11.60 -18.53 -5.18
CA TYR A 21 -11.22 -17.46 -4.27
C TYR A 21 -10.17 -16.62 -4.99
N GLN A 22 -10.52 -15.38 -5.32
CA GLN A 22 -9.58 -14.46 -5.95
C GLN A 22 -8.36 -14.34 -5.02
N LYS A 23 -7.18 -14.67 -5.51
CA LYS A 23 -5.95 -14.51 -4.73
C LYS A 23 -5.64 -13.02 -4.61
N ARG A 24 -5.48 -12.52 -3.38
CA ARG A 24 -5.21 -11.10 -3.10
C ARG A 24 -3.90 -10.94 -2.35
N LEU A 25 -3.03 -10.05 -2.81
CA LEU A 25 -1.72 -9.79 -2.22
C LEU A 25 -1.61 -8.32 -1.82
N ALA A 26 -1.06 -8.06 -0.64
CA ALA A 26 -0.73 -6.72 -0.20
C ALA A 26 0.74 -6.58 0.22
N LEU A 27 1.36 -5.46 -0.14
CA LEU A 27 2.59 -4.97 0.46
C LEU A 27 2.27 -3.75 1.32
N VAL A 28 2.63 -3.80 2.60
CA VAL A 28 2.32 -2.77 3.60
C VAL A 28 3.61 -2.34 4.27
N ILE A 29 3.97 -1.07 4.14
CA ILE A 29 5.21 -0.50 4.69
C ILE A 29 4.88 0.67 5.60
N GLY A 30 5.45 0.70 6.81
CA GLY A 30 5.32 1.80 7.75
C GLY A 30 6.67 2.27 8.30
N ASN A 31 7.08 3.49 7.98
CA ASN A 31 8.34 4.07 8.46
C ASN A 31 8.07 5.20 9.46
N SER A 32 8.54 5.01 10.68
CA SER A 32 8.38 5.92 11.82
C SER A 32 9.72 6.48 12.31
N THR A 33 10.74 5.63 12.48
CA THR A 33 11.97 5.97 13.21
C THR A 33 13.09 6.42 12.28
N TYR A 34 12.97 7.62 11.72
CA TYR A 34 13.97 8.20 10.82
C TYR A 34 15.22 8.68 11.58
N LEU A 35 16.40 8.37 11.06
CA LEU A 35 17.68 8.80 11.62
C LEU A 35 17.88 10.32 11.48
N ASN A 36 17.56 10.88 10.30
CA ASN A 36 17.83 12.29 9.97
C ASN A 36 16.57 13.13 9.65
N GLY A 37 15.39 12.49 9.52
CA GLY A 37 14.14 13.13 9.07
C GLY A 37 13.11 13.43 10.18
N GLY A 38 13.44 13.15 11.45
CA GLY A 38 12.51 13.24 12.57
C GLY A 38 11.51 12.08 12.61
N SER A 39 11.13 11.68 13.83
CA SER A 39 10.26 10.51 14.05
C SER A 39 8.79 10.84 13.79
N LEU A 40 8.07 9.89 13.18
CA LEU A 40 6.62 9.92 13.01
C LEU A 40 5.94 8.90 13.95
N PRO A 41 4.97 9.30 14.78
CA PRO A 41 4.41 8.42 15.82
C PRO A 41 3.51 7.30 15.26
N ASN A 42 2.85 7.53 14.13
CA ASN A 42 1.73 6.70 13.66
C ASN A 42 2.06 5.63 12.58
N PRO A 43 3.01 5.82 11.64
CA PRO A 43 3.17 4.91 10.50
C PRO A 43 3.32 3.42 10.81
N VAL A 44 4.03 3.07 11.87
CA VAL A 44 4.18 1.67 12.33
C VAL A 44 2.85 1.07 12.81
N ASN A 45 2.04 1.87 13.51
CA ASN A 45 0.71 1.48 13.99
C ASN A 45 -0.25 1.35 12.80
N ASP A 46 -0.23 2.34 11.90
CA ASP A 46 -1.06 2.36 10.69
C ASP A 46 -0.81 1.14 9.80
N ALA A 47 0.46 0.83 9.52
CA ALA A 47 0.85 -0.36 8.78
C ALA A 47 0.39 -1.66 9.46
N THR A 48 0.42 -1.72 10.80
CA THR A 48 -0.07 -2.90 11.54
C THR A 48 -1.58 -3.03 11.44
N ALA A 49 -2.33 -1.94 11.57
CA ALA A 49 -3.78 -1.94 11.50
C ALA A 49 -4.27 -2.30 10.10
N ILE A 50 -3.67 -1.73 9.05
CA ILE A 50 -3.99 -2.04 7.65
C ILE A 50 -3.66 -3.48 7.31
N ALA A 51 -2.47 -3.97 7.71
CA ALA A 51 -2.11 -5.36 7.48
C ALA A 51 -3.13 -6.33 8.12
N THR A 52 -3.54 -6.05 9.36
CA THR A 52 -4.53 -6.86 10.08
C THR A 52 -5.89 -6.86 9.38
N ALA A 53 -6.37 -5.68 8.96
CA ALA A 53 -7.65 -5.56 8.26
C ALA A 53 -7.65 -6.24 6.89
N LEU A 54 -6.56 -6.11 6.13
CA LEU A 54 -6.42 -6.79 4.83
C LEU A 54 -6.37 -8.32 5.02
N GLN A 55 -5.66 -8.80 6.04
CA GLN A 55 -5.63 -10.22 6.39
C GLN A 55 -7.03 -10.75 6.74
N SER A 56 -7.84 -9.99 7.50
CA SER A 56 -9.20 -10.43 7.86
C SER A 56 -10.15 -10.55 6.67
N VAL A 57 -9.86 -9.90 5.54
CA VAL A 57 -10.63 -10.00 4.29
C VAL A 57 -9.94 -10.83 3.20
N GLY A 58 -9.00 -11.70 3.61
CA GLY A 58 -8.44 -12.76 2.77
C GLY A 58 -7.24 -12.35 1.92
N PHE A 59 -6.58 -11.23 2.22
CA PHE A 59 -5.29 -10.92 1.62
C PHE A 59 -4.17 -11.73 2.27
N GLU A 60 -3.24 -12.18 1.44
CA GLU A 60 -1.89 -12.44 1.89
C GLU A 60 -1.15 -11.11 2.02
N VAL A 61 -0.45 -10.88 3.14
CA VAL A 61 0.16 -9.58 3.43
C VAL A 61 1.65 -9.72 3.71
N MET A 62 2.44 -8.92 2.99
CA MET A 62 3.86 -8.67 3.22
C MET A 62 3.99 -7.35 4.00
N LYS A 63 4.19 -7.42 5.32
CA LYS A 63 4.33 -6.23 6.18
C LYS A 63 5.79 -5.95 6.51
N TYR A 64 6.20 -4.69 6.36
CA TYR A 64 7.51 -4.18 6.73
C TYR A 64 7.40 -2.90 7.54
N GLN A 65 8.35 -2.68 8.44
CA GLN A 65 8.37 -1.53 9.35
C GLN A 65 9.78 -0.98 9.49
N ASN A 66 9.91 0.34 9.45
CA ASN A 66 11.18 1.06 9.59
C ASN A 66 12.28 0.49 8.69
N VAL A 67 11.97 0.37 7.40
CA VAL A 67 12.89 -0.23 6.41
C VAL A 67 13.85 0.78 5.82
N ASP A 68 15.07 0.29 5.59
CA ASP A 68 16.08 1.01 4.83
C ASP A 68 15.79 1.00 3.32
N GLN A 69 16.59 1.71 2.53
CA GLN A 69 16.36 1.83 1.09
C GLN A 69 16.45 0.48 0.39
N LYS A 70 17.43 -0.33 0.76
CA LYS A 70 17.70 -1.62 0.15
C LYS A 70 16.54 -2.57 0.45
N GLU A 71 16.12 -2.65 1.72
CA GLU A 71 14.99 -3.43 2.19
C GLU A 71 13.70 -3.03 1.48
N MET A 72 13.44 -1.72 1.35
CA MET A 72 12.26 -1.23 0.63
C MET A 72 12.27 -1.64 -0.85
N LYS A 73 13.41 -1.46 -1.54
CA LYS A 73 13.56 -1.89 -2.95
C LYS A 73 13.40 -3.40 -3.10
N MET A 74 13.94 -4.19 -2.18
CA MET A 74 13.79 -5.66 -2.17
C MET A 74 12.36 -6.11 -1.87
N ALA A 75 11.66 -5.45 -0.96
CA ALA A 75 10.26 -5.71 -0.63
C ALA A 75 9.35 -5.43 -1.83
N ILE A 76 9.55 -4.29 -2.51
CA ILE A 76 8.81 -3.94 -3.74
C ILE A 76 9.07 -4.94 -4.86
N ASN A 77 10.33 -5.34 -5.07
CA ASN A 77 10.68 -6.33 -6.08
C ASN A 77 10.03 -7.70 -5.78
N SER A 78 10.12 -8.16 -4.53
CA SER A 78 9.51 -9.43 -4.10
C SER A 78 7.98 -9.40 -4.24
N PHE A 79 7.36 -8.27 -3.91
CA PHE A 79 5.92 -8.05 -4.12
C PHE A 79 5.55 -8.17 -5.59
N GLY A 80 6.25 -7.46 -6.49
CA GLY A 80 6.00 -7.52 -7.93
C GLY A 80 6.15 -8.91 -8.53
N GLN A 81 7.20 -9.65 -8.14
CA GLN A 81 7.43 -11.03 -8.59
C GLN A 81 6.29 -11.96 -8.14
N LYS A 82 5.82 -11.79 -6.90
CA LYS A 82 4.75 -12.62 -6.34
C LYS A 82 3.40 -12.26 -6.93
N LEU A 83 3.15 -10.98 -7.21
CA LEU A 83 1.86 -10.44 -7.65
C LEU A 83 1.35 -11.08 -8.95
N SER A 84 2.23 -11.57 -9.83
CA SER A 84 1.85 -12.25 -11.08
C SER A 84 0.96 -13.49 -10.88
N GLY A 85 0.93 -14.07 -9.68
CA GLY A 85 0.04 -15.20 -9.32
C GLY A 85 -1.28 -14.80 -8.66
N TYR A 86 -1.61 -13.51 -8.62
CA TYR A 86 -2.74 -12.93 -7.88
C TYR A 86 -3.67 -12.14 -8.80
N GLU A 87 -4.89 -11.86 -8.34
CA GLU A 87 -5.88 -11.09 -9.09
C GLU A 87 -6.03 -9.64 -8.59
N VAL A 88 -5.66 -9.40 -7.33
CA VAL A 88 -5.75 -8.09 -6.69
C VAL A 88 -4.42 -7.79 -5.99
N GLY A 89 -3.84 -6.63 -6.30
CA GLY A 89 -2.65 -6.08 -5.65
C GLY A 89 -2.98 -4.84 -4.84
N VAL A 90 -2.56 -4.80 -3.58
CA VAL A 90 -2.61 -3.60 -2.74
C VAL A 90 -1.20 -3.20 -2.34
N PHE A 91 -0.85 -1.94 -2.53
CA PHE A 91 0.34 -1.34 -1.92
C PHE A 91 -0.10 -0.25 -0.95
N TYR A 92 0.40 -0.31 0.27
CA TYR A 92 0.19 0.69 1.30
C TYR A 92 1.53 1.17 1.84
N TYR A 93 1.71 2.49 1.89
CA TYR A 93 2.86 3.12 2.51
C TYR A 93 2.42 4.20 3.49
N ALA A 94 2.95 4.16 4.71
CA ALA A 94 2.89 5.24 5.67
C ALA A 94 4.30 5.71 6.05
N GLY A 95 4.53 7.03 6.07
CA GLY A 95 5.84 7.60 6.41
C GLY A 95 6.09 8.96 5.77
N HIS A 96 7.35 9.39 5.75
CA HIS A 96 7.76 10.58 5.00
C HIS A 96 7.77 10.30 3.50
N GLY A 97 7.13 11.19 2.74
CA GLY A 97 7.17 11.18 1.29
C GLY A 97 7.43 12.58 0.76
N MET A 98 7.92 12.67 -0.47
CA MET A 98 8.11 13.96 -1.12
C MET A 98 7.96 13.85 -2.63
N GLN A 99 7.79 15.00 -3.26
CA GLN A 99 7.81 15.12 -4.71
C GLN A 99 9.10 15.79 -5.15
N HIS A 100 9.66 15.30 -6.25
CA HIS A 100 10.76 15.94 -6.94
C HIS A 100 10.58 15.76 -8.45
N LYS A 101 10.62 16.86 -9.21
CA LYS A 101 10.50 16.87 -10.69
C LYS A 101 9.31 16.06 -11.24
N GLY A 102 8.15 16.14 -10.58
CA GLY A 102 6.94 15.44 -11.01
C GLY A 102 6.87 13.97 -10.57
N MET A 103 7.85 13.48 -9.81
CA MET A 103 7.91 12.10 -9.33
C MET A 103 7.72 12.05 -7.82
N ASN A 104 7.03 11.01 -7.35
CA ASN A 104 6.81 10.76 -5.92
C ASN A 104 7.89 9.83 -5.37
N TYR A 105 8.41 10.18 -4.19
CA TYR A 105 9.44 9.42 -3.50
C TYR A 105 8.98 9.06 -2.09
N MET A 106 9.21 7.80 -1.71
CA MET A 106 9.14 7.31 -0.35
C MET A 106 10.52 7.42 0.28
N ILE A 107 10.58 7.94 1.51
CA ILE A 107 11.84 8.20 2.20
C ILE A 107 12.18 7.00 3.12
N PRO A 108 13.34 6.35 2.93
CA PRO A 108 13.87 5.34 3.85
C PRO A 108 14.26 5.89 5.22
N ILE A 109 14.34 5.04 6.25
CA ILE A 109 14.62 5.51 7.62
C ILE A 109 16.02 6.11 7.79
N GLU A 110 16.99 5.67 7.01
CA GLU A 110 18.40 6.07 7.07
C GLU A 110 18.75 7.25 6.15
N ALA A 111 17.81 7.68 5.30
CA ALA A 111 18.06 8.72 4.31
C ALA A 111 18.57 10.01 4.98
N ASP A 112 19.63 10.59 4.39
CA ASP A 112 20.24 11.85 4.83
C ASP A 112 20.30 12.84 3.65
N LEU A 113 19.18 13.54 3.42
CA LEU A 113 19.01 14.37 2.24
C LEU A 113 19.57 15.79 2.49
N GLN A 114 20.84 16.00 2.15
CA GLN A 114 21.56 17.27 2.29
C GLN A 114 21.45 18.16 1.04
N THR A 115 21.09 17.57 -0.11
CA THR A 115 20.84 18.28 -1.37
C THR A 115 19.69 17.65 -2.16
N GLU A 116 19.04 18.42 -3.04
CA GLU A 116 17.98 17.90 -3.91
C GLU A 116 18.46 16.75 -4.82
N ALA A 117 19.72 16.78 -5.25
CA ALA A 117 20.28 15.74 -6.11
C ALA A 117 20.26 14.35 -5.44
N GLN A 118 20.33 14.29 -4.10
CA GLN A 118 20.30 13.04 -3.36
C GLN A 118 18.93 12.37 -3.37
N ILE A 119 17.83 13.08 -3.63
CA ILE A 119 16.49 12.50 -3.63
C ILE A 119 16.42 11.30 -4.59
N GLU A 120 16.97 11.44 -5.79
CA GLU A 120 16.93 10.40 -6.82
C GLU A 120 17.77 9.17 -6.45
N PHE A 121 18.83 9.35 -5.65
CA PHE A 121 19.76 8.28 -5.26
C PHE A 121 19.39 7.61 -3.95
N ASP A 122 18.94 8.38 -2.97
CA ASP A 122 18.76 7.96 -1.57
C ASP A 122 17.29 7.65 -1.25
N CYS A 123 16.32 8.08 -2.06
CA CYS A 123 14.91 7.71 -1.88
C CYS A 123 14.44 6.60 -2.83
N VAL A 124 13.19 6.16 -2.68
CA VAL A 124 12.57 5.15 -3.54
C VAL A 124 11.38 5.75 -4.28
N ALA A 125 11.46 5.79 -5.61
CA ALA A 125 10.35 6.28 -6.44
C ALA A 125 9.11 5.38 -6.31
N ALA A 126 7.95 5.98 -6.04
CA ALA A 126 6.67 5.28 -5.95
C ALA A 126 6.26 4.65 -7.30
N ASP A 127 6.67 5.25 -8.42
CA ASP A 127 6.47 4.73 -9.78
C ASP A 127 7.10 3.35 -9.98
N ARG A 128 8.11 2.98 -9.18
CA ARG A 128 8.64 1.62 -9.16
C ARG A 128 7.56 0.60 -8.82
N VAL A 129 6.70 0.92 -7.85
CA VAL A 129 5.59 0.05 -7.45
C VAL A 129 4.59 -0.08 -8.59
N LEU A 130 4.21 1.04 -9.21
CA LEU A 130 3.32 1.04 -10.38
C LEU A 130 3.86 0.18 -11.52
N ALA A 131 5.15 0.29 -11.84
CA ALA A 131 5.76 -0.48 -12.92
C ALA A 131 5.64 -2.00 -12.67
N TYR A 132 5.83 -2.46 -11.43
CA TYR A 132 5.64 -3.87 -11.09
C TYR A 132 4.17 -4.29 -11.10
N MET A 133 3.27 -3.42 -10.63
CA MET A 133 1.82 -3.68 -10.63
C MET A 133 1.25 -3.71 -12.06
N ASP A 134 1.77 -2.88 -12.96
CA ASP A 134 1.47 -2.89 -14.38
C ASP A 134 1.98 -4.18 -15.04
N ALA A 135 3.26 -4.51 -14.82
CA ALA A 135 3.87 -5.71 -15.41
C ALA A 135 3.18 -7.01 -14.95
N ALA A 136 2.64 -7.04 -13.73
CA ALA A 136 1.90 -8.19 -13.21
C ALA A 136 0.52 -8.39 -13.88
N GLN A 137 -0.02 -7.37 -14.56
CA GLN A 137 -1.30 -7.41 -15.29
C GLN A 137 -2.47 -7.99 -14.45
N VAL A 138 -2.49 -7.70 -13.15
CA VAL A 138 -3.58 -8.11 -12.26
C VAL A 138 -4.84 -7.29 -12.53
N LYS A 139 -6.02 -7.83 -12.19
CA LYS A 139 -7.31 -7.21 -12.52
C LYS A 139 -7.53 -5.87 -11.81
N VAL A 140 -7.05 -5.77 -10.56
CA VAL A 140 -7.23 -4.59 -9.72
C VAL A 140 -5.92 -4.28 -9.00
N ASN A 141 -5.48 -3.03 -9.12
CA ASN A 141 -4.33 -2.49 -8.41
C ASN A 141 -4.79 -1.35 -7.50
N VAL A 142 -4.40 -1.35 -6.23
CA VAL A 142 -4.70 -0.25 -5.32
C VAL A 142 -3.41 0.23 -4.68
N ILE A 143 -3.12 1.52 -4.81
CA ILE A 143 -1.97 2.18 -4.20
C ILE A 143 -2.49 3.21 -3.21
N ILE A 144 -2.01 3.12 -1.98
CA ILE A 144 -2.39 3.99 -0.88
C ILE A 144 -1.13 4.60 -0.29
N MET A 145 -1.03 5.92 -0.44
CA MET A 145 0.11 6.71 0.04
C MET A 145 -0.35 7.59 1.21
N ASP A 146 -0.17 7.08 2.44
CA ASP A 146 -0.37 7.78 3.71
C ASP A 146 0.92 8.49 4.14
N ALA A 147 1.41 9.35 3.24
CA ALA A 147 2.65 10.08 3.45
C ALA A 147 2.40 11.58 3.61
N CYS A 148 3.13 12.19 4.55
CA CYS A 148 3.16 13.64 4.69
C CYS A 148 3.76 14.28 3.43
N ARG A 149 3.15 15.38 2.96
CA ARG A 149 3.54 16.12 1.75
C ARG A 149 4.52 17.28 2.04
N ASN A 150 5.20 17.26 3.18
CA ASN A 150 6.23 18.23 3.54
C ASN A 150 7.58 17.54 3.46
N ASN A 151 8.57 18.18 2.85
CA ASN A 151 9.92 17.63 2.83
C ASN A 151 10.57 17.88 4.22
N PRO A 152 10.86 16.82 5.01
CA PRO A 152 11.42 16.98 6.34
C PRO A 152 12.83 17.60 6.32
N PHE A 153 13.47 17.61 5.14
CA PHE A 153 14.79 18.18 4.90
C PHE A 153 14.75 19.60 4.30
N GLU A 154 13.59 20.24 4.16
CA GLU A 154 13.50 21.64 3.68
C GLU A 154 14.32 22.64 4.50
N ARG A 155 14.61 22.33 5.77
CA ARG A 155 15.42 23.22 6.62
C ARG A 155 16.92 23.18 6.30
N SER A 156 17.44 22.07 5.74
CA SER A 156 18.84 21.98 5.32
C SER A 156 19.06 22.64 3.95
N TRP A 157 18.01 22.75 3.12
CA TRP A 157 18.06 23.37 1.80
C TRP A 157 17.54 24.81 1.87
N ASN A 158 18.44 25.80 1.83
CA ASN A 158 18.10 27.22 1.88
C ASN A 158 16.88 27.60 1.00
N ARG A 159 15.71 27.72 1.62
CA ARG A 159 14.48 28.44 1.20
C ARG A 159 14.06 28.42 -0.29
N SER A 160 14.21 27.29 -1.00
CA SER A 160 13.78 27.23 -2.42
C SER A 160 12.89 26.04 -2.81
N ALA A 161 12.73 25.03 -1.96
CA ALA A 161 11.90 23.87 -2.29
C ALA A 161 10.46 24.03 -1.79
N THR A 162 9.76 25.09 -2.20
CA THR A 162 8.30 25.19 -1.97
C THR A 162 7.58 24.33 -3.01
N GLY A 163 7.66 23.00 -2.86
CA GLY A 163 7.11 22.01 -3.79
C GLY A 163 5.75 21.49 -3.35
N ASN A 164 4.75 21.61 -4.22
CA ASN A 164 3.33 21.31 -3.99
C ASN A 164 3.00 19.81 -3.80
N GLY A 165 3.52 19.15 -2.76
CA GLY A 165 3.16 17.78 -2.38
C GLY A 165 3.30 16.71 -3.47
N LEU A 166 2.76 15.51 -3.25
CA LEU A 166 2.87 14.38 -4.19
C LEU A 166 2.24 14.70 -5.57
N ALA A 167 3.00 14.42 -6.64
CA ALA A 167 2.55 14.51 -8.02
C ALA A 167 1.47 13.46 -8.34
N MET A 168 0.64 13.72 -9.35
CA MET A 168 -0.23 12.68 -9.91
C MET A 168 0.62 11.64 -10.63
N MET A 169 0.34 10.36 -10.38
CA MET A 169 1.01 9.24 -11.04
C MET A 169 0.08 8.66 -12.12
N ASN A 170 0.64 8.26 -13.27
CA ASN A 170 -0.11 7.59 -14.33
C ASN A 170 -0.30 6.11 -13.96
N ALA A 171 -1.50 5.76 -13.53
CA ALA A 171 -1.81 4.42 -13.09
C ALA A 171 -2.29 3.53 -14.27
N PRO A 172 -1.91 2.24 -14.32
CA PRO A 172 -2.48 1.28 -15.26
C PRO A 172 -4.00 1.21 -15.17
N THR A 173 -4.66 0.82 -16.25
CA THR A 173 -6.11 0.56 -16.25
C THR A 173 -6.47 -0.44 -15.16
N GLY A 174 -7.52 -0.16 -14.38
CA GLY A 174 -7.89 -0.97 -13.21
C GLY A 174 -7.15 -0.60 -11.92
N SER A 175 -6.42 0.52 -11.92
CA SER A 175 -5.72 1.02 -10.73
C SER A 175 -6.47 2.13 -10.00
N LEU A 176 -6.48 2.09 -8.67
CA LEU A 176 -6.89 3.18 -7.80
C LEU A 176 -5.66 3.71 -7.07
N ILE A 177 -5.41 5.02 -7.14
CA ILE A 177 -4.38 5.68 -6.32
C ILE A 177 -5.08 6.62 -5.34
N ALA A 178 -4.88 6.36 -4.04
CA ALA A 178 -5.42 7.16 -2.96
C ALA A 178 -4.29 7.83 -2.17
N TYR A 179 -4.44 9.13 -1.91
CA TYR A 179 -3.51 9.93 -1.14
C TYR A 179 -4.20 10.45 0.13
N ALA A 180 -3.52 10.37 1.27
CA ALA A 180 -4.09 10.81 2.55
C ALA A 180 -4.30 12.33 2.70
N THR A 181 -3.74 13.13 1.78
CA THR A 181 -3.75 14.60 1.84
C THR A 181 -3.93 15.24 0.47
N ALA A 182 -4.60 16.40 0.44
CA ALA A 182 -4.65 17.28 -0.72
C ALA A 182 -3.26 17.93 -0.99
N PRO A 183 -2.96 18.40 -2.21
CA PRO A 183 -1.71 19.09 -2.52
C PRO A 183 -1.40 20.22 -1.51
N GLY A 184 -0.18 20.23 -0.94
CA GLY A 184 0.28 21.28 -0.02
C GLY A 184 -0.22 21.21 1.43
N ARG A 185 -0.72 20.06 1.93
CA ARG A 185 -1.19 19.90 3.32
C ARG A 185 -0.56 18.68 4.03
N VAL A 186 -0.34 18.81 5.33
CA VAL A 186 0.18 17.74 6.22
C VAL A 186 -0.93 16.73 6.55
N ALA A 187 -0.58 15.45 6.66
CA ALA A 187 -1.52 14.41 7.10
C ALA A 187 -1.82 14.62 8.58
N SER A 188 -3.10 14.62 8.95
CA SER A 188 -3.49 14.86 10.34
C SER A 188 -3.25 13.59 11.16
N ASP A 189 -2.50 13.72 12.25
CA ASP A 189 -2.15 12.62 13.16
C ASP A 189 -3.37 11.99 13.85
N GLY A 190 -4.56 12.61 13.77
CA GLY A 190 -5.75 12.15 14.47
C GLY A 190 -5.64 12.31 15.99
N GLN A 191 -6.62 11.78 16.74
CA GLN A 191 -6.60 11.73 18.21
C GLN A 191 -6.50 10.27 18.74
N GLY A 192 -6.33 9.29 17.86
CA GLY A 192 -6.28 7.86 18.18
C GLY A 192 -4.89 7.27 18.05
N SER A 193 -4.80 5.93 18.03
CA SER A 193 -3.53 5.19 17.84
C SER A 193 -3.01 5.16 16.40
N ASN A 194 -3.84 5.60 15.45
CA ASN A 194 -3.61 5.59 14.00
C ASN A 194 -3.83 6.99 13.43
N GLY A 195 -3.19 7.29 12.29
CA GLY A 195 -3.43 8.50 11.51
C GLY A 195 -4.90 8.63 11.06
N LEU A 196 -5.35 9.85 10.79
CA LEU A 196 -6.75 10.13 10.46
C LEU A 196 -7.21 9.37 9.20
N TYR A 197 -6.37 9.31 8.17
CA TYR A 197 -6.70 8.64 6.91
C TYR A 197 -6.85 7.13 7.11
N THR A 198 -5.86 6.50 7.73
CA THR A 198 -5.91 5.07 8.06
C THR A 198 -7.12 4.72 8.93
N SER A 199 -7.41 5.54 9.94
CA SER A 199 -8.61 5.37 10.78
C SER A 199 -9.92 5.43 9.98
N ALA A 200 -10.00 6.27 8.96
CA ALA A 200 -11.18 6.34 8.08
C ALA A 200 -11.25 5.15 7.13
N LEU A 201 -10.12 4.76 6.52
CA LEU A 201 -10.04 3.64 5.58
C LEU A 201 -10.43 2.30 6.24
N LEU A 202 -9.97 2.07 7.47
CA LEU A 202 -10.27 0.85 8.24
C LEU A 202 -11.77 0.62 8.48
N LYS A 203 -12.59 1.68 8.47
CA LYS A 203 -14.05 1.54 8.60
C LYS A 203 -14.68 0.82 7.42
N TYR A 204 -14.06 0.91 6.24
CA TYR A 204 -14.62 0.39 5.00
C TYR A 204 -13.95 -0.90 4.53
N ILE A 205 -12.69 -1.18 4.93
CA ILE A 205 -12.02 -2.44 4.56
C ILE A 205 -12.79 -3.67 5.06
N ASN A 206 -13.40 -3.58 6.24
CA ASN A 206 -14.11 -4.70 6.87
C ASN A 206 -15.61 -4.77 6.53
N ASP A 207 -16.12 -3.89 5.66
CA ASP A 207 -17.53 -3.90 5.28
C ASP A 207 -17.71 -4.60 3.92
N PRO A 208 -18.20 -5.86 3.89
CA PRO A 208 -18.43 -6.57 2.63
C PRO A 208 -19.67 -6.08 1.85
N GLN A 209 -20.39 -5.03 2.31
CA GLN A 209 -21.66 -4.59 1.72
C GLN A 209 -21.63 -3.35 0.80
N THR A 210 -20.46 -2.96 0.27
CA THR A 210 -20.37 -1.97 -0.82
C THR A 210 -19.65 -2.51 -2.03
#